data_AF-A0A7Z0T0C9-F1
#
_entry.id   AF-A0A7Z0T0C9-F1
#
_cell.length_a   1.000
_cell.length_b   1.000
_cell.length_c   1.000
_cell.angle_alpha   90.00
_cell.angle_beta   90.00
_cell.angle_gamma   90.00
#
_symmetry.space_group_name_H-M   'P 1'
#
loop_
_entity.id
_entity.type
_entity.pdbx_description
1 polymer ?
#
loop_
_entity_poly.entity_id
_entity_poly.type
_entity_poly.pdbx_seq_one_letter_code
_entity_poly.pdbx_strand_id
1 'polypeptide(L)'
;MTPHHLHATAAAWSLKTALEHLAQLADDEAAHIAAEALEAPALLHSPAWGRRHTLGGHGDPTPGLAAVTTAPRAPRRNRWADMHTRSLRKLDWLALQLPTAPAGPNPWWRIYDTIPRVTNAATAAAITRHLADEDTCVRAAVGCGPQRELLDDIACPNPRCAQRRIHIQTAGPPEVWTVICAAGCRCVGQGCGCGMPGAVKGVAHIWPRAAVLHAA
;
A
#
# COMPACT_ATOMS: atom_id res chain seq x y z
N MET A 1 -3.49 -24.34 9.39
CA MET A 1 -3.62 -22.87 9.23
C MET A 1 -5.10 -22.51 9.17
N THR A 2 -5.58 -21.50 9.91
CA THR A 2 -7.01 -21.12 9.93
C THR A 2 -7.34 -20.03 8.90
N PRO A 3 -8.61 -19.76 8.58
CA PRO A 3 -9.00 -18.69 7.65
C PRO A 3 -8.44 -17.31 8.03
N HIS A 4 -8.32 -17.00 9.32
CA HIS A 4 -7.74 -15.73 9.77
C HIS A 4 -6.26 -15.60 9.44
N HIS A 5 -5.51 -16.69 9.50
CA HIS A 5 -4.10 -16.70 9.11
C HIS A 5 -3.94 -16.50 7.61
N LEU A 6 -4.80 -17.15 6.80
CA LEU A 6 -4.83 -16.95 5.35
C LEU A 6 -5.11 -15.50 4.99
N HIS A 7 -6.12 -14.89 5.62
CA HIS A 7 -6.46 -13.47 5.40
C HIS A 7 -5.32 -12.55 5.83
N ALA A 8 -4.66 -12.82 6.97
CA ALA A 8 -3.52 -12.04 7.41
C ALA A 8 -2.35 -12.13 6.42
N THR A 9 -2.02 -13.33 5.95
CA THR A 9 -0.96 -13.56 4.96
C THR A 9 -1.28 -12.85 3.64
N ALA A 10 -2.52 -12.99 3.16
CA ALA A 10 -2.99 -12.33 1.95
C ALA A 10 -2.91 -10.80 2.09
N ALA A 11 -3.40 -10.24 3.20
CA ALA A 11 -3.33 -8.80 3.47
C ALA A 11 -1.89 -8.28 3.57
N ALA A 12 -0.99 -9.05 4.20
CA ALA A 12 0.42 -8.70 4.29
C ALA A 12 1.06 -8.58 2.91
N TRP A 13 0.86 -9.57 2.03
CA TRP A 13 1.41 -9.51 0.68
C TRP A 13 0.75 -8.42 -0.18
N SER A 14 -0.57 -8.22 -0.06
CA SER A 14 -1.27 -7.13 -0.76
C SER A 14 -0.68 -5.76 -0.41
N LEU A 15 -0.49 -5.50 0.89
CA LEU A 15 0.09 -4.25 1.37
C LEU A 15 1.55 -4.11 0.95
N LYS A 16 2.33 -5.19 0.98
CA LYS A 16 3.74 -5.16 0.53
C LYS A 16 3.85 -4.60 -0.88
N THR A 17 3.05 -5.14 -1.80
CA THR A 17 3.10 -4.73 -3.20
C THR A 17 2.57 -3.30 -3.39
N ALA A 18 1.57 -2.88 -2.59
CA ALA A 18 1.13 -1.50 -2.59
C ALA A 18 2.23 -0.54 -2.10
N LEU A 19 3.01 -0.93 -1.07
CA LEU A 19 4.13 -0.15 -0.56
C LEU A 19 5.31 -0.11 -1.52
N GLU A 20 5.63 -1.21 -2.20
CA GLU A 20 6.66 -1.26 -3.25
C GLU A 20 6.31 -0.27 -4.39
N HIS A 21 5.05 -0.24 -4.83
CA HIS A 21 4.61 0.74 -5.82
C HIS A 21 4.65 2.19 -5.28
N LEU A 22 4.24 2.41 -4.03
CA LEU A 22 4.31 3.73 -3.39
C LEU A 22 5.76 4.23 -3.26
N ALA A 23 6.71 3.34 -2.98
CA ALA A 23 8.14 3.66 -2.93
C ALA A 23 8.66 4.07 -4.30
N GLN A 24 8.28 3.36 -5.37
CA GLN A 24 8.64 3.76 -6.74
C GLN A 24 8.11 5.16 -7.08
N LEU A 25 6.85 5.47 -6.74
CA LEU A 25 6.29 6.81 -6.94
C LEU A 25 7.03 7.89 -6.13
N ALA A 26 7.55 7.54 -4.95
CA ALA A 26 8.36 8.45 -4.15
C ALA A 26 9.72 8.71 -4.81
N ASP A 27 10.38 7.69 -5.37
CA ASP A 27 11.65 7.83 -6.05
C ASP A 27 11.51 8.66 -7.36
N ASP A 28 10.46 8.39 -8.15
CA ASP A 28 10.16 9.14 -9.37
C ASP A 28 9.91 10.63 -9.07
N GLU A 29 9.12 10.91 -8.02
CA GLU A 29 8.86 12.28 -7.58
C GLU A 29 10.12 12.97 -7.05
N ALA A 30 10.99 12.25 -6.34
CA ALA A 30 12.26 12.80 -5.88
C ALA A 30 13.17 13.18 -7.06
N ALA A 31 13.21 12.36 -8.11
CA ALA A 31 13.93 12.67 -9.34
C ALA A 31 13.37 13.92 -10.04
N HIS A 32 12.04 14.06 -10.11
CA HIS A 32 11.41 15.27 -10.66
C HIS A 32 11.73 16.52 -9.83
N ILE A 33 11.64 16.45 -8.50
CA ILE A 33 11.97 17.57 -7.61
C ILE A 33 13.45 17.98 -7.78
N ALA A 34 14.36 17.01 -7.91
CA ALA A 34 15.77 17.27 -8.15
C ALA A 34 16.00 17.94 -9.52
N ALA A 35 15.29 17.51 -10.57
CA ALA A 35 15.34 18.14 -11.89
C ALA A 35 14.82 19.59 -11.85
N GLU A 36 13.66 19.84 -11.22
CA GLU A 36 13.11 21.18 -11.00
C GLU A 36 14.10 22.11 -10.28
N ALA A 37 14.87 21.59 -9.32
CA ALA A 37 15.87 22.36 -8.58
C ALA A 37 17.12 22.70 -9.41
N LEU A 38 17.41 21.92 -10.46
CA LEU A 38 18.53 22.12 -11.37
C LEU A 38 18.17 22.99 -12.59
N GLU A 39 16.88 23.19 -12.88
CA GLU A 39 16.45 24.13 -13.92
C GLU A 39 16.92 25.55 -13.56
N ALA A 40 17.72 26.15 -14.45
CA ALA A 40 18.15 27.53 -14.30
C ALA A 40 16.91 28.43 -14.19
N PRO A 41 16.86 29.36 -13.21
CA PRO A 41 15.73 30.27 -13.10
C PRO A 41 15.59 30.98 -14.44
N ALA A 42 14.41 30.87 -15.06
CA ALA A 42 14.09 31.61 -16.27
C ALA A 42 14.46 33.07 -16.00
N LEU A 43 15.44 33.60 -16.75
CA LEU A 43 15.80 35.00 -16.68
C LEU A 43 14.50 35.78 -16.83
N LEU A 44 14.05 36.39 -15.74
CA LEU A 44 12.88 37.25 -15.76
C LEU A 44 13.25 38.40 -16.71
N HIS A 45 12.80 38.29 -17.95
CA HIS A 45 12.86 39.39 -18.89
C HIS A 45 11.92 40.46 -18.32
N SER A 46 12.51 41.39 -17.58
CA SER A 46 11.81 42.61 -17.16
C SER A 46 11.21 43.25 -18.42
N PRO A 47 9.89 43.47 -18.47
CA PRO A 47 9.32 44.26 -19.54
C PRO A 47 9.86 45.68 -19.39
N ALA A 48 10.79 46.03 -20.30
CA ALA A 48 11.21 47.36 -20.70
C ALA A 48 10.83 48.51 -19.74
N TRP A 49 11.74 48.87 -18.82
CA TRP A 49 11.72 50.23 -18.28
C TRP A 49 12.35 51.16 -19.31
N GLY A 50 11.52 52.02 -19.88
CA GLY A 50 11.90 52.99 -20.91
C GLY A 50 13.07 53.89 -20.50
N ARG A 51 13.79 54.39 -21.51
CA ARG A 51 14.81 55.44 -21.37
C ARG A 51 14.23 56.59 -20.54
N ARG A 52 14.78 56.85 -19.36
CA ARG A 52 14.63 58.13 -18.67
C ARG A 52 15.90 58.94 -18.87
N HIS A 53 15.70 60.16 -19.35
CA HIS A 53 16.70 61.20 -19.37
C HIS A 53 16.98 61.64 -17.92
N THR A 54 18.28 61.68 -17.57
CA THR A 54 18.96 62.54 -16.58
C THR A 54 18.21 63.08 -15.34
N LEU A 55 18.88 62.85 -14.20
CA LEU A 55 18.89 63.65 -12.95
C LEU A 55 17.67 63.55 -12.02
N GLY A 56 17.86 62.86 -10.89
CA GLY A 56 16.97 62.90 -9.73
C GLY A 56 17.20 61.67 -8.85
N GLY A 57 17.86 61.85 -7.70
CA GLY A 57 18.19 60.77 -6.78
C GLY A 57 16.97 60.17 -6.10
N HIS A 58 16.91 58.84 -6.07
CA HIS A 58 16.30 58.05 -5.00
C HIS A 58 17.09 56.74 -4.91
N GLY A 59 17.65 56.47 -3.73
CA GLY A 59 18.25 55.18 -3.42
C GLY A 59 17.13 54.15 -3.27
N ASP A 60 16.77 53.48 -4.37
CA ASP A 60 15.86 52.35 -4.32
C ASP A 60 16.52 51.16 -3.59
N PRO A 61 15.83 50.51 -2.64
CA PRO A 61 16.36 49.36 -1.92
C PRO A 61 16.25 48.12 -2.81
N THR A 62 17.21 47.91 -3.73
CA THR A 62 17.32 46.68 -4.53
C THR A 62 18.16 45.53 -3.95
N PRO A 63 18.63 45.48 -2.67
CA PRO A 63 19.23 44.23 -2.17
C PRO A 63 18.19 43.15 -1.89
N GLY A 64 16.97 43.54 -1.49
CA GLY A 64 15.92 42.59 -1.04
C GLY A 64 15.27 41.81 -2.17
N LEU A 65 14.99 42.45 -3.31
CA LEU A 65 14.39 41.78 -4.47
C LEU A 65 15.37 40.86 -5.20
N ALA A 66 16.65 41.27 -5.32
CA ALA A 66 17.68 40.42 -5.89
C ALA A 66 17.94 39.15 -5.05
N ALA A 67 17.94 39.27 -3.71
CA ALA A 67 18.07 38.14 -2.80
C ALA A 67 16.87 37.18 -2.85
N VAL A 68 15.65 37.68 -3.09
CA VAL A 68 14.46 36.83 -3.28
C VAL A 68 14.50 36.11 -4.63
N THR A 69 15.12 36.69 -5.66
CA THR A 69 15.29 36.03 -6.97
C THR A 69 16.46 35.04 -7.05
N THR A 70 17.42 35.10 -6.12
CA THR A 70 18.59 34.20 -6.07
C THR A 70 18.55 33.21 -4.92
N ALA A 71 17.61 33.36 -3.98
CA ALA A 71 17.38 32.36 -2.94
C ALA A 71 16.97 31.02 -3.59
N PRO A 72 17.62 29.90 -3.23
CA PRO A 72 17.20 28.59 -3.71
C PRO A 72 15.74 28.38 -3.35
N ARG A 73 14.90 28.09 -4.34
CA ARG A 73 13.51 27.72 -4.10
C ARG A 73 13.50 26.52 -3.17
N ALA A 74 12.80 26.62 -2.04
CA ALA A 74 12.67 25.49 -1.12
C ALA A 74 12.12 24.28 -1.91
N PRO A 75 12.77 23.10 -1.81
CA PRO A 75 12.36 21.96 -2.59
C PRO A 75 10.93 21.58 -2.26
N ARG A 76 10.17 21.29 -3.32
CA ARG A 76 8.79 20.85 -3.21
C ARG A 76 8.72 19.58 -2.35
N ARG A 77 7.69 19.49 -1.50
CA ARG A 77 7.50 18.34 -0.61
C ARG A 77 7.12 17.09 -1.40
N ASN A 78 7.79 15.97 -1.14
CA ASN A 78 7.47 14.67 -1.74
C ASN A 78 6.36 13.96 -0.93
N ARG A 79 5.11 14.13 -1.37
CA ARG A 79 3.93 13.57 -0.69
C ARG A 79 3.94 12.04 -0.61
N TRP A 80 4.54 11.37 -1.59
CA TRP A 80 4.60 9.91 -1.65
C TRP A 80 5.59 9.37 -0.62
N ALA A 81 6.75 10.00 -0.49
CA ALA A 81 7.73 9.68 0.55
C ALA A 81 7.17 9.89 1.97
N ASP A 82 6.42 10.97 2.18
CA ASP A 82 5.72 11.21 3.45
C ASP A 82 4.70 10.10 3.77
N MET A 83 3.90 9.72 2.77
CA MET A 83 2.91 8.66 2.93
C MET A 83 3.59 7.31 3.22
N HIS A 84 4.62 6.97 2.47
CA HIS A 84 5.39 5.73 2.66
C HIS A 84 6.00 5.67 4.06
N THR A 85 6.59 6.77 4.53
CA THR A 85 7.15 6.89 5.89
C THR A 85 6.07 6.70 6.96
N ARG A 86 4.89 7.30 6.79
CA ARG A 86 3.74 7.10 7.70
C ARG A 86 3.30 5.64 7.72
N SER A 87 3.18 4.99 6.57
CA SER A 87 2.77 3.59 6.48
C SER A 87 3.79 2.66 7.17
N LEU A 88 5.09 2.88 6.94
CA LEU A 88 6.16 2.12 7.60
C LEU A 88 6.14 2.31 9.13
N ARG A 89 5.91 3.53 9.64
CA ARG A 89 5.77 3.77 11.08
C ARG A 89 4.59 3.03 11.69
N LYS A 90 3.45 2.95 10.99
CA LYS A 90 2.29 2.16 11.46
C LYS A 90 2.60 0.67 11.50
N LEU A 91 3.28 0.15 10.48
CA LEU A 91 3.70 -1.24 10.46
C LEU A 91 4.70 -1.53 11.56
N ASP A 92 5.63 -0.63 11.83
CA ASP A 92 6.59 -0.81 12.92
C ASP A 92 5.90 -0.80 14.29
N TRP A 93 4.97 0.13 14.51
CA TRP A 93 4.12 0.10 15.71
C TRP A 93 3.37 -1.22 15.85
N LEU A 94 2.75 -1.72 14.78
CA LEU A 94 2.03 -3.01 14.80
C LEU A 94 2.99 -4.18 15.07
N ALA A 95 4.17 -4.19 14.46
CA ALA A 95 5.20 -5.21 14.69
C ALA A 95 5.67 -5.22 16.15
N LEU A 96 5.78 -4.05 16.79
CA LEU A 96 6.13 -3.92 18.22
C LEU A 96 5.04 -4.45 19.15
N GLN A 97 3.77 -4.47 18.73
CA GLN A 97 2.68 -5.07 19.51
C GLN A 97 2.67 -6.60 19.46
N LEU A 98 3.47 -7.22 18.59
CA LEU A 98 3.49 -8.66 18.40
C LEU A 98 4.60 -9.28 19.29
N PRO A 99 4.25 -10.06 20.33
CA PRO A 99 5.20 -10.51 21.35
C PRO A 99 6.26 -11.48 20.83
N THR A 100 6.01 -12.10 19.68
CA THR A 100 6.92 -13.07 19.03
C THR A 100 7.52 -12.54 17.74
N ALA A 101 7.42 -11.22 17.49
CA ALA A 101 7.99 -10.65 16.28
C ALA A 101 9.51 -10.79 16.29
N PRO A 102 10.10 -11.49 15.31
CA PRO A 102 11.55 -11.64 15.23
C PRO A 102 12.22 -10.28 15.03
N ALA A 103 13.51 -10.22 15.37
CA ALA A 103 14.38 -9.21 14.76
C ALA A 103 14.43 -9.50 13.26
N GLY A 104 14.18 -8.48 12.44
CA GLY A 104 14.00 -8.67 11.01
C GLY A 104 14.32 -7.40 10.22
N PRO A 105 14.50 -7.53 8.89
CA PRO A 105 15.04 -6.47 8.06
C PRO A 105 14.11 -5.26 7.90
N ASN A 106 12.80 -5.45 8.04
CA ASN A 106 11.81 -4.39 7.94
C ASN A 106 10.52 -4.78 8.70
N PRO A 107 9.66 -3.80 9.07
CA PRO A 107 8.47 -4.07 9.88
C PRO A 107 7.45 -4.97 9.18
N TRP A 108 7.33 -4.91 7.85
CA TRP A 108 6.47 -5.82 7.08
C TRP A 108 6.89 -7.29 7.27
N TRP A 109 8.19 -7.59 7.10
CA TRP A 109 8.71 -8.95 7.23
C TRP A 109 8.50 -9.50 8.64
N ARG A 110 8.72 -8.66 9.66
CA ARG A 110 8.48 -9.04 11.07
C ARG A 110 7.03 -9.45 11.31
N ILE A 111 6.06 -8.70 10.77
CA ILE A 111 4.64 -9.06 10.85
C ILE A 111 4.38 -10.35 10.07
N TYR A 112 4.79 -10.40 8.80
CA TYR A 112 4.56 -11.55 7.92
C TYR A 112 5.08 -12.86 8.53
N ASP A 113 6.34 -12.87 8.98
CA ASP A 113 6.99 -14.03 9.56
C ASP A 113 6.33 -14.45 10.90
N THR A 114 5.70 -13.51 11.61
CA THR A 114 4.96 -13.81 12.84
C THR A 114 3.64 -14.51 12.58
N ILE A 115 2.96 -14.23 11.46
CA ILE A 115 1.59 -14.69 11.19
C ILE A 115 1.42 -16.20 11.45
N PRO A 116 2.24 -17.11 10.89
CA PRO A 116 2.06 -18.55 11.09
C PRO A 116 2.18 -19.01 12.55
N ARG A 117 2.85 -18.23 13.41
CA ARG A 117 3.12 -18.54 14.82
C ARG A 117 2.12 -17.91 15.78
N VAL A 118 1.15 -17.15 15.28
CA VAL A 118 0.10 -16.56 16.11
C VAL A 118 -0.85 -17.65 16.59
N THR A 119 -0.84 -17.96 17.89
CA THR A 119 -1.73 -19.00 18.44
C THR A 119 -3.20 -18.56 18.46
N ASN A 120 -3.47 -17.25 18.57
CA ASN A 120 -4.81 -16.70 18.72
C ASN A 120 -5.41 -16.22 17.38
N ALA A 121 -6.53 -16.83 16.97
CA ALA A 121 -7.28 -16.44 15.78
C ALA A 121 -7.75 -14.97 15.82
N ALA A 122 -8.09 -14.43 16.98
CA ALA A 122 -8.47 -13.02 17.15
C ALA A 122 -7.32 -12.07 16.85
N THR A 123 -6.09 -12.44 17.23
CA THR A 123 -4.89 -11.67 16.90
C THR A 123 -4.62 -11.68 15.40
N ALA A 124 -4.73 -12.85 14.73
CA ALA A 124 -4.62 -12.93 13.27
C ALA A 124 -5.71 -12.09 12.57
N ALA A 125 -6.93 -12.06 13.11
CA ALA A 125 -8.01 -11.20 12.62
C ALA A 125 -7.70 -9.70 12.81
N ALA A 126 -7.11 -9.31 13.94
CA ALA A 126 -6.70 -7.92 14.20
C ALA A 126 -5.58 -7.47 13.26
N ILE A 127 -4.56 -8.32 13.07
CA ILE A 127 -3.49 -8.10 12.09
C ILE A 127 -4.10 -7.90 10.70
N THR A 128 -4.99 -8.80 10.28
CA THR A 128 -5.70 -8.68 8.99
C THR A 128 -6.35 -7.31 8.82
N ARG A 129 -7.09 -6.83 9.82
CA ARG A 129 -7.78 -5.53 9.75
C ARG A 129 -6.78 -4.38 9.58
N HIS A 130 -5.77 -4.31 10.43
CA HIS A 130 -4.78 -3.23 10.34
C HIS A 130 -4.05 -3.21 8.99
N LEU A 131 -3.69 -4.38 8.46
CA LEU A 131 -3.03 -4.49 7.16
C LEU A 131 -3.97 -4.12 6.00
N ALA A 132 -5.22 -4.59 6.03
CA ALA A 132 -6.21 -4.29 5.00
C ALA A 132 -6.64 -2.82 4.99
N ASP A 133 -6.76 -2.18 6.16
CA ASP A 133 -7.07 -0.76 6.28
C ASP A 133 -5.94 0.10 5.71
N GLU A 134 -4.68 -0.26 6.00
CA GLU A 134 -3.53 0.44 5.43
C GLU A 134 -3.40 0.19 3.92
N ASP A 135 -3.61 -1.04 3.44
CA ASP A 135 -3.61 -1.38 2.01
C ASP A 135 -4.68 -0.56 1.27
N THR A 136 -5.89 -0.48 1.83
CA THR A 136 -6.98 0.35 1.27
C THR A 136 -6.59 1.82 1.22
N CYS A 137 -5.97 2.35 2.29
CA CYS A 137 -5.51 3.74 2.34
C CYS A 137 -4.45 4.04 1.27
N VAL A 138 -3.45 3.16 1.12
CA VAL A 138 -2.38 3.30 0.12
C VAL A 138 -2.95 3.20 -1.30
N ARG A 139 -3.72 2.15 -1.58
CA ARG A 139 -4.32 1.90 -2.90
C ARG A 139 -5.25 3.02 -3.35
N ALA A 140 -6.06 3.56 -2.44
CA ALA A 140 -6.91 4.71 -2.72
C ALA A 140 -6.10 5.97 -3.09
N ALA A 141 -4.95 6.19 -2.43
CA ALA A 141 -4.10 7.34 -2.72
C ALA A 141 -3.35 7.22 -4.07
N VAL A 142 -2.87 6.01 -4.40
CA VAL A 142 -2.13 5.77 -5.66
C VAL A 142 -3.05 5.45 -6.84
N GLY A 143 -4.35 5.24 -6.61
CA GLY A 143 -5.33 4.96 -7.67
C GLY A 143 -5.24 3.56 -8.26
N CYS A 144 -4.78 2.55 -7.50
CA CYS A 144 -4.69 1.17 -7.99
C CYS A 144 -5.71 0.22 -7.32
N GLY A 145 -6.19 -0.77 -8.06
CA GLY A 145 -7.06 -1.82 -7.54
C GLY A 145 -6.31 -2.93 -6.79
N PRO A 146 -7.01 -3.87 -6.13
CA PRO A 146 -6.38 -5.05 -5.55
C PRO A 146 -5.84 -5.97 -6.66
N GLN A 147 -4.73 -6.65 -6.38
CA GLN A 147 -4.14 -7.65 -7.30
C GLN A 147 -4.92 -8.96 -7.24
N ARG A 148 -5.96 -9.02 -8.07
CA ARG A 148 -6.87 -10.16 -8.14
C ARG A 148 -7.20 -10.45 -9.59
N GLU A 149 -7.21 -11.73 -9.90
CA GLU A 149 -7.67 -12.25 -11.18
C GLU A 149 -8.87 -13.15 -10.93
N LEU A 150 -9.79 -13.16 -11.88
CA LEU A 150 -10.92 -14.06 -11.81
C LEU A 150 -10.52 -15.44 -12.35
N LEU A 151 -10.94 -16.50 -11.67
CA LEU A 151 -10.83 -17.86 -12.19
C LEU A 151 -12.20 -18.27 -12.74
N ASP A 152 -12.35 -18.22 -14.06
CA ASP A 152 -13.62 -18.52 -14.72
C ASP A 152 -13.92 -20.02 -14.82
N ASP A 153 -12.88 -20.86 -14.88
CA ASP A 153 -13.03 -22.31 -15.06
C ASP A 153 -13.25 -23.08 -13.75
N ILE A 154 -13.13 -22.40 -12.60
CA ILE A 154 -13.19 -23.05 -11.28
C ILE A 154 -14.33 -22.45 -10.46
N ALA A 155 -15.27 -23.32 -10.10
CA ALA A 155 -16.40 -22.91 -9.30
C ALA A 155 -16.03 -22.71 -7.82
N CYS A 156 -16.74 -21.82 -7.14
CA CYS A 156 -16.64 -21.66 -5.69
C CYS A 156 -16.86 -23.01 -4.98
N PRO A 157 -15.95 -23.43 -4.08
CA PRO A 157 -16.11 -24.68 -3.33
C PRO A 157 -17.38 -24.76 -2.49
N ASN A 158 -17.93 -23.62 -2.06
CA ASN A 158 -19.20 -23.61 -1.33
C ASN A 158 -20.38 -23.88 -2.27
N PRO A 159 -21.12 -25.00 -2.15
CA PRO A 159 -22.24 -25.33 -3.03
C PRO A 159 -23.40 -24.35 -2.92
N ARG A 160 -23.49 -23.60 -1.81
CA ARG A 160 -24.51 -22.57 -1.58
C ARG A 160 -24.13 -21.19 -2.13
N CYS A 161 -22.98 -21.06 -2.79
CA CYS A 161 -22.59 -19.80 -3.42
C CYS A 161 -23.41 -19.56 -4.68
N ALA A 162 -24.23 -18.50 -4.70
CA ALA A 162 -25.11 -18.20 -5.83
C ALA A 162 -24.34 -17.87 -7.12
N GLN A 163 -23.22 -17.14 -7.01
CA GLN A 163 -22.44 -16.74 -8.20
C GLN A 163 -21.46 -17.80 -8.65
N ARG A 164 -21.06 -18.73 -7.76
CA ARG A 164 -20.03 -19.75 -7.99
C ARG A 164 -18.70 -19.22 -8.57
N ARG A 165 -18.43 -17.93 -8.50
CA ARG A 165 -17.19 -17.29 -8.99
C ARG A 165 -16.17 -17.11 -7.86
N ILE A 166 -14.89 -17.23 -8.20
CA ILE A 166 -13.78 -17.04 -7.28
C ILE A 166 -12.70 -16.17 -7.90
N HIS A 167 -12.02 -15.40 -7.06
CA HIS A 167 -10.83 -14.66 -7.43
C HIS A 167 -9.61 -15.32 -6.84
N ILE A 168 -8.53 -15.36 -7.61
CA ILE A 168 -7.20 -15.61 -7.08
C ILE A 168 -6.54 -14.28 -6.73
N GLN A 169 -6.01 -14.19 -5.52
CA GLN A 169 -5.20 -13.05 -5.11
C GLN A 169 -3.74 -13.35 -5.46
N THR A 170 -3.18 -12.52 -6.34
CA THR A 170 -1.86 -12.72 -6.96
C THR A 170 -0.76 -11.88 -6.34
N ALA A 171 -1.03 -11.24 -5.20
CA ALA A 171 -0.03 -10.51 -4.44
C ALA A 171 0.99 -11.48 -3.81
N GLY A 172 2.28 -11.25 -4.06
CA GLY A 172 3.38 -12.09 -3.58
C GLY A 172 3.69 -13.27 -4.51
N PRO A 173 4.55 -14.20 -4.06
CA PRO A 173 4.95 -15.34 -4.87
C PRO A 173 3.85 -16.43 -4.93
N PRO A 174 3.83 -17.27 -5.99
CA PRO A 174 2.75 -18.23 -6.26
C PRO A 174 2.31 -19.14 -5.10
N GLU A 175 3.25 -19.51 -4.22
CA GLU A 175 3.06 -20.43 -3.10
C GLU A 175 2.22 -19.84 -1.95
N VAL A 176 2.14 -18.51 -1.84
CA VAL A 176 1.33 -17.82 -0.82
C VAL A 176 0.00 -17.30 -1.37
N TRP A 177 -0.26 -17.50 -2.66
CA TRP A 177 -1.51 -17.06 -3.28
C TRP A 177 -2.70 -17.73 -2.61
N THR A 178 -3.76 -16.93 -2.48
CA THR A 178 -5.01 -17.37 -1.89
C THR A 178 -6.15 -17.19 -2.88
N VAL A 179 -7.19 -17.98 -2.71
CA VAL A 179 -8.42 -17.88 -3.51
C VAL A 179 -9.53 -17.40 -2.59
N ILE A 180 -10.35 -16.47 -3.05
CA ILE A 180 -11.47 -15.90 -2.31
C ILE A 180 -12.76 -16.02 -3.12
N CYS A 181 -13.89 -16.08 -2.42
CA CYS A 181 -15.20 -16.07 -3.09
C CYS A 181 -15.53 -14.67 -3.63
N ALA A 182 -15.86 -14.55 -4.91
CA ALA A 182 -16.21 -13.27 -5.53
C ALA A 182 -17.53 -12.70 -4.98
N ALA A 183 -18.48 -13.58 -4.62
CA ALA A 183 -19.77 -13.19 -4.06
C ALA A 183 -19.70 -12.72 -2.59
N GLY A 184 -18.51 -12.66 -1.99
CA GLY A 184 -18.36 -12.25 -0.59
C GLY A 184 -19.03 -13.22 0.41
N CYS A 185 -19.18 -14.50 0.05
CA CYS A 185 -19.77 -15.50 0.94
C CYS A 185 -18.99 -15.61 2.25
N ARG A 186 -19.73 -15.76 3.35
CA ARG A 186 -19.18 -15.95 4.69
C ARG A 186 -19.40 -17.37 5.16
N CYS A 187 -18.40 -17.88 5.88
CA CYS A 187 -18.46 -19.19 6.49
C CYS A 187 -19.52 -19.21 7.59
N VAL A 188 -20.27 -20.30 7.70
CA VAL A 188 -21.27 -20.49 8.78
C VAL A 188 -20.70 -21.24 9.99
N GLY A 189 -19.41 -21.57 9.96
CA GLY A 189 -18.71 -22.36 10.98
C GLY A 189 -18.71 -23.85 10.67
N GLN A 190 -18.75 -24.68 11.70
CA GLN A 190 -18.77 -26.14 11.57
C GLN A 190 -19.94 -26.59 10.66
N GLY A 191 -19.64 -27.47 9.70
CA GLY A 191 -20.62 -27.92 8.70
C GLY A 191 -20.83 -26.97 7.52
N CYS A 192 -20.03 -25.91 7.40
CA CYS A 192 -20.02 -25.10 6.19
C CYS A 192 -19.51 -25.92 5.00
N GLY A 193 -20.27 -25.94 3.90
CA GLY A 193 -19.89 -26.63 2.66
C GLY A 193 -18.73 -25.97 1.91
N CYS A 194 -18.07 -24.94 2.46
CA CYS A 194 -16.93 -24.29 1.83
C CYS A 194 -15.65 -25.14 1.85
N GLY A 195 -15.62 -26.23 2.63
CA GLY A 195 -14.49 -27.16 2.66
C GLY A 195 -13.22 -26.59 3.31
N MET A 196 -13.25 -25.40 3.90
CA MET A 196 -12.06 -24.77 4.50
C MET A 196 -11.75 -25.38 5.88
N PRO A 197 -10.56 -25.97 6.09
CA PRO A 197 -10.12 -26.41 7.41
C PRO A 197 -10.13 -25.29 8.46
N GLY A 198 -10.54 -25.61 9.69
CA GLY A 198 -10.65 -24.61 10.76
C GLY A 198 -11.71 -23.55 10.48
N ALA A 199 -12.84 -23.95 9.88
CA ALA A 199 -13.96 -23.09 9.52
C ALA A 199 -14.41 -22.18 10.68
N VAL A 200 -14.37 -20.86 10.46
CA VAL A 200 -14.77 -19.85 11.46
C VAL A 200 -16.02 -19.12 10.98
N LYS A 201 -17.07 -19.14 11.79
CA LYS A 201 -18.34 -18.46 11.50
C LYS A 201 -18.11 -16.96 11.27
N GLY A 202 -18.73 -16.41 10.22
CA GLY A 202 -18.70 -15.00 9.86
C GLY A 202 -17.49 -14.56 9.03
N VAL A 203 -16.46 -15.40 8.89
CA VAL A 203 -15.26 -15.07 8.11
C VAL A 203 -15.51 -15.27 6.62
N ALA A 204 -15.07 -14.31 5.79
CA ALA A 204 -15.18 -14.42 4.34
C ALA A 204 -14.40 -15.67 3.85
N HIS A 205 -14.97 -16.39 2.89
CA HIS A 205 -14.33 -17.57 2.37
C HIS A 205 -12.98 -17.24 1.72
N ILE A 206 -11.97 -18.00 2.13
CA ILE A 206 -10.61 -17.95 1.64
C ILE A 206 -10.03 -19.36 1.67
N TRP A 207 -9.19 -19.68 0.69
CA TRP A 207 -8.52 -20.97 0.58
C TRP A 207 -7.07 -20.76 0.14
N PRO A 208 -6.13 -21.66 0.50
CA PRO A 208 -4.84 -21.75 -0.19
C PRO A 208 -5.07 -22.06 -1.67
N ARG A 209 -4.30 -21.45 -2.57
CA ARG A 209 -4.38 -21.71 -4.02
C ARG A 209 -4.33 -23.20 -4.34
N ALA A 210 -3.35 -23.91 -3.79
CA ALA A 210 -3.16 -25.34 -4.07
C ALA A 210 -4.40 -26.18 -3.69
N ALA A 211 -5.11 -25.83 -2.61
CA ALA A 211 -6.29 -26.58 -2.19
C ALA A 211 -7.48 -26.45 -3.16
N VAL A 212 -7.53 -25.36 -3.94
CA VAL A 212 -8.59 -25.12 -4.92
C VAL A 212 -8.19 -25.68 -6.29
N LEU A 213 -6.95 -25.45 -6.73
CA LEU A 213 -6.50 -25.88 -8.05
C LEU A 213 -6.29 -27.39 -8.16
N HIS A 214 -5.93 -28.09 -7.08
CA HIS A 214 -5.80 -29.56 -7.08
C HIS A 214 -7.14 -30.29 -6.89
N ALA A 215 -8.21 -29.56 -6.58
CA ALA A 215 -9.56 -30.11 -6.42
C ALA A 215 -10.43 -29.98 -7.69
N ALA A 216 -9.93 -29.26 -8.70
CA ALA A 216 -10.51 -29.12 -10.03
C ALA A 216 -9.92 -30.19 -10.96
#